data_AF-A0A944EXQ6-F1
#
_entry.id   AF-A0A944EXQ6-F1
#
_cell.length_a   1.000
_cell.length_b   1.000
_cell.length_c   1.000
_cell.angle_alpha   90.00
_cell.angle_beta   90.00
_cell.angle_gamma   90.00
#
_symmetry.space_group_name_H-M   'P 1'
#
loop_
_entity.id
_entity.type
_entity.pdbx_description
1 polymer ?
#
loop_
_entity_poly.entity_id
_entity_poly.type
_entity_poly.pdbx_seq_one_letter_code
_entity_poly.pdbx_strand_id
1 'polypeptide(L)'
;MLEYARRTTDPERLDMAIALLQQACEDGPTSGEARLINCCQLATALCARFDVCGRRADLDAAISVLERVRSPLAVLAGEESLDYFEQIYRLLTRSLQRRFELTGVLRDLDTVAEITAIIRATQLPSRRSLRPLPDGRQASAAVPCAHLSRG
;
A
#
# COMPACT_ATOMS: atom_id res chain seq x y z
N MET A 1 16.35 -10.35 15.20
CA MET A 1 15.55 -9.93 16.39
C MET A 1 14.06 -9.80 16.10
N LEU A 2 13.65 -9.23 14.96
CA LEU A 2 12.22 -8.97 14.65
C LEU A 2 11.36 -10.22 14.45
N GLU A 3 11.93 -11.30 13.91
CA GLU A 3 11.22 -12.59 13.78
C GLU A 3 10.90 -13.24 15.14
N TYR A 4 11.67 -12.89 16.17
CA TYR A 4 11.47 -13.36 17.55
C TYR A 4 10.33 -12.61 18.24
N ALA A 5 10.22 -11.29 18.04
CA ALA A 5 9.10 -10.48 18.52
C ALA A 5 7.76 -10.95 17.92
N ARG A 6 7.78 -11.48 16.69
CA ARG A 6 6.59 -12.08 16.05
C ARG A 6 6.12 -13.39 16.71
N ARG A 7 6.97 -14.05 17.51
CA ARG A 7 6.66 -15.32 18.21
C ARG A 7 6.60 -15.19 19.73
N THR A 8 7.02 -14.07 20.31
CA THR A 8 6.97 -13.86 21.76
C THR A 8 5.79 -12.97 22.13
N THR A 9 4.85 -13.52 22.87
CA THR A 9 3.73 -12.86 23.57
C THR A 9 4.22 -11.94 24.71
N ASP A 10 5.45 -11.44 24.62
CA ASP A 10 6.11 -10.66 25.66
C ASP A 10 5.84 -9.17 25.40
N PRO A 11 4.96 -8.52 26.19
CA PRO A 11 4.55 -7.14 25.96
C PRO A 11 5.72 -6.16 26.02
N GLU A 12 6.74 -6.40 26.85
CA GLU A 12 7.90 -5.49 26.96
C GLU A 12 8.75 -5.50 25.69
N ARG A 13 8.89 -6.66 25.05
CA ARG A 13 9.59 -6.78 23.77
C ARG A 13 8.81 -6.12 22.63
N LEU A 14 7.48 -6.22 22.65
CA LEU A 14 6.62 -5.53 21.70
C LEU A 14 6.72 -4.02 21.89
N ASP A 15 6.73 -3.52 23.12
CA ASP A 15 6.90 -2.10 23.44
C ASP A 15 8.25 -1.57 22.91
N MET A 16 9.34 -2.30 23.16
CA MET A 16 10.67 -1.95 22.65
C MET A 16 10.73 -1.93 21.11
N ALA A 17 10.14 -2.96 20.47
CA ALA A 17 10.10 -3.03 19.01
C ALA A 17 9.29 -1.87 18.41
N ILE A 18 8.15 -1.53 19.01
CA ILE A 18 7.31 -0.40 18.58
C ILE A 18 8.09 0.91 18.71
N ALA A 19 8.76 1.15 19.83
CA ALA A 19 9.55 2.37 20.03
C ALA A 19 10.65 2.53 18.98
N LEU A 20 11.44 1.48 18.73
CA LEU A 20 12.50 1.49 17.71
C LEU A 20 11.94 1.71 16.29
N LEU A 21 10.80 1.09 15.97
CA LEU A 21 10.17 1.22 14.65
C LEU A 21 9.52 2.59 14.45
N GLN A 22 9.00 3.22 15.51
CA GLN A 22 8.52 4.60 15.47
C GLN A 22 9.67 5.56 15.19
N GLN A 23 10.78 5.44 15.91
CA GLN A 23 11.99 6.23 15.64
C GLN A 23 12.49 6.02 14.22
N ALA A 24 12.56 4.77 13.75
CA ALA A 24 12.96 4.47 12.37
C ALA A 24 11.99 5.04 11.31
N CYS A 25 10.73 5.30 11.64
CA CYS A 25 9.78 5.99 10.76
C CYS A 25 9.91 7.52 10.80
N GLU A 26 10.42 8.07 11.91
CA GLU A 26 10.66 9.50 12.11
C GLU A 26 12.01 9.94 11.52
N ASP A 27 13.07 9.16 11.76
CA ASP A 27 14.44 9.43 11.32
C ASP A 27 14.76 8.85 9.93
N GLY A 28 13.94 7.91 9.46
CA GLY A 28 14.17 7.15 8.23
C GLY A 28 13.78 7.89 6.94
N PRO A 29 14.07 7.28 5.78
CA PRO A 29 13.74 7.86 4.48
C PRO A 29 12.23 8.09 4.34
N THR A 30 11.87 9.29 3.88
CA THR A 30 10.47 9.70 3.69
C THR A 30 9.79 9.04 2.49
N SER A 31 10.50 8.26 1.68
CA SER A 31 9.97 7.60 0.48
C SER A 31 10.76 6.33 0.14
N GLY A 32 10.13 5.42 -0.60
CA GLY A 32 10.77 4.20 -1.10
C GLY A 32 10.50 2.96 -0.23
N GLU A 33 11.12 1.85 -0.61
CA GLU A 33 10.88 0.52 -0.05
C GLU A 33 11.17 0.43 1.46
N ALA A 34 12.25 1.07 1.92
CA ALA A 34 12.61 1.10 3.34
C ALA A 34 11.50 1.69 4.23
N ARG A 35 10.78 2.72 3.72
CA ARG A 35 9.62 3.29 4.43
C ARG A 35 8.48 2.28 4.52
N LEU A 36 8.22 1.53 3.44
CA LEU A 36 7.18 0.50 3.42
C LEU A 36 7.49 -0.62 4.42
N ILE A 37 8.74 -1.08 4.44
CA ILE A 37 9.21 -2.12 5.38
C ILE A 37 9.01 -1.67 6.83
N ASN A 38 9.48 -0.47 7.19
CA ASN A 38 9.39 0.03 8.56
C ASN A 38 7.91 0.18 8.99
N CYS A 39 7.06 0.71 8.11
CA CYS A 39 5.63 0.87 8.38
C CYS A 39 4.90 -0.49 8.52
N CYS A 40 5.21 -1.48 7.67
CA CYS A 40 4.69 -2.84 7.79
C CYS A 40 5.06 -3.49 9.11
N GLN A 41 6.33 -3.36 9.50
CA GLN A 41 6.85 -3.92 10.75
C GLN A 41 6.19 -3.25 11.96
N LEU A 42 6.07 -1.92 11.94
CA LEU A 42 5.41 -1.15 13.01
C LEU A 42 3.95 -1.55 13.17
N ALA A 43 3.19 -1.59 12.07
CA ALA A 43 1.79 -1.99 12.09
C ALA A 43 1.61 -3.44 12.58
N THR A 44 2.52 -4.35 12.20
CA THR A 44 2.50 -5.74 12.67
C THR A 44 2.74 -5.83 14.18
N ALA A 45 3.73 -5.10 14.71
CA ALA A 45 4.03 -5.08 16.14
C ALA A 45 2.86 -4.50 16.96
N LEU A 46 2.24 -3.43 16.46
CA LEU A 46 1.04 -2.84 17.08
C LEU A 46 -0.15 -3.82 17.08
N CYS A 47 -0.40 -4.53 15.98
CA CYS A 47 -1.44 -5.55 15.93
C CYS A 47 -1.16 -6.72 16.90
N ALA A 48 0.10 -7.13 17.03
CA ALA A 48 0.50 -8.16 17.98
C ALA A 48 0.29 -7.69 19.43
N ARG A 49 0.64 -6.43 19.76
CA ARG A 49 0.38 -5.87 21.09
C ARG A 49 -1.12 -5.75 21.38
N PHE A 50 -1.93 -5.39 20.39
CA PHE A 50 -3.38 -5.45 20.50
C PHE A 50 -3.87 -6.88 20.80
N ASP A 51 -3.37 -7.89 20.09
CA ASP A 51 -3.78 -9.29 20.28
C ASP A 51 -3.43 -9.81 21.69
N VAL A 52 -2.38 -9.28 22.32
CA VAL A 52 -1.95 -9.66 23.68
C VAL A 52 -2.63 -8.82 24.78
N CYS A 53 -2.72 -7.51 24.59
CA CYS A 53 -3.12 -6.57 25.63
C CYS A 53 -4.55 -6.00 25.45
N GLY A 54 -5.20 -6.25 24.31
CA GLY A 54 -6.55 -5.75 24.00
C GLY A 54 -6.65 -4.23 23.84
N ARG A 55 -5.51 -3.53 23.71
CA ARG A 55 -5.49 -2.06 23.66
C ARG A 55 -5.93 -1.55 22.30
N ARG A 56 -7.16 -1.05 22.22
CA ARG A 56 -7.71 -0.45 20.99
C ARG A 56 -6.81 0.61 20.36
N ALA A 57 -6.12 1.42 21.17
CA ALA A 57 -5.20 2.45 20.69
C ALA A 57 -4.10 1.88 19.78
N ASP A 58 -3.67 0.64 20.01
CA ASP A 58 -2.65 -0.03 19.18
C ASP A 58 -3.22 -0.38 17.81
N LEU A 59 -4.47 -0.84 17.77
CA LEU A 59 -5.18 -1.12 16.52
C LEU A 59 -5.41 0.15 15.70
N ASP A 60 -5.83 1.24 16.36
CA ASP A 60 -6.02 2.55 15.72
C ASP A 60 -4.69 3.13 15.18
N ALA A 61 -3.60 2.96 15.93
CA ALA A 61 -2.26 3.35 15.48
C ALA A 61 -1.80 2.51 14.27
N ALA A 62 -2.03 1.19 14.28
CA ALA A 62 -1.69 0.31 13.17
C ALA A 62 -2.41 0.72 11.87
N ILE A 63 -3.72 1.00 11.96
CA ILE A 63 -4.53 1.49 10.83
C ILE A 63 -3.95 2.82 10.31
N SER A 64 -3.64 3.76 11.20
CA SER A 64 -3.10 5.07 10.84
C SER A 64 -1.76 4.97 10.11
N VAL A 65 -0.87 4.08 10.54
CA VAL A 65 0.42 3.83 9.88
C VAL A 65 0.24 3.24 8.49
N LEU A 66 -0.65 2.26 8.33
CA LEU A 66 -0.92 1.60 7.05
C LEU A 66 -1.59 2.55 6.04
N GLU A 67 -2.50 3.40 6.50
CA GLU A 67 -3.15 4.42 5.67
C GLU A 67 -2.16 5.44 5.09
N ARG A 68 -1.14 5.84 5.86
CA ARG A 68 -0.10 6.78 5.42
C ARG A 68 0.77 6.26 4.27
N VAL A 69 0.87 4.94 4.12
CA VAL A 69 1.66 4.30 3.05
C VAL A 69 0.78 3.75 1.92
N ARG A 70 -0.54 3.64 2.13
CA ARG A 70 -1.52 3.23 1.12
C ARG A 70 -1.52 4.14 -0.11
N SER A 71 -1.56 5.46 0.05
CA SER A 71 -1.62 6.40 -1.09
C SER A 71 -0.33 6.42 -1.93
N PRO A 72 0.88 6.45 -1.35
CA PRO A 72 2.13 6.35 -2.11
C PRO A 72 2.29 5.03 -2.88
N LEU A 73 1.80 3.91 -2.34
CA LEU A 73 1.86 2.59 -3.00
C LEU A 73 1.11 2.53 -4.33
N ALA A 74 -0.03 3.22 -4.43
CA ALA A 74 -0.78 3.29 -5.67
C ALA A 74 0.00 4.01 -6.79
N VAL A 75 0.93 4.91 -6.42
CA VAL A 75 1.79 5.66 -7.34
C VAL A 75 3.05 4.87 -7.72
N LEU A 76 3.58 4.06 -6.81
CA LEU A 76 4.80 3.26 -6.98
C LEU A 76 4.58 1.90 -7.67
N ALA A 77 3.40 1.63 -8.23
CA ALA A 77 3.03 0.35 -8.84
C ALA A 77 3.87 0.02 -10.11
N GLY A 78 5.12 -0.37 -9.91
CA GLY A 78 5.95 -1.22 -10.77
C GLY A 78 6.09 -2.63 -10.18
N GLU A 79 6.75 -3.55 -10.90
CA GLU A 79 6.74 -5.00 -10.58
C GLU A 79 7.30 -5.35 -9.19
N GLU A 80 8.27 -4.59 -8.66
CA GLU A 80 8.87 -4.85 -7.34
C GLU A 80 8.00 -4.40 -6.14
N SER A 81 6.93 -3.63 -6.38
CA SER A 81 6.07 -3.08 -5.32
C SER A 81 4.86 -3.97 -4.97
N LEU A 82 4.67 -5.11 -5.65
CA LEU A 82 3.45 -5.92 -5.54
C LEU A 82 3.35 -6.70 -4.21
N ASP A 83 4.47 -7.21 -3.70
CA ASP A 83 4.49 -8.00 -2.46
C ASP A 83 4.19 -7.14 -1.23
N TYR A 84 4.72 -5.91 -1.19
CA TYR A 84 4.42 -4.95 -0.12
C TYR A 84 2.99 -4.42 -0.23
N PHE A 85 2.51 -4.21 -1.45
CA PHE A 85 1.12 -3.85 -1.70
C PHE A 85 0.18 -4.89 -1.08
N GLU A 86 0.33 -6.18 -1.41
CA GLU A 86 -0.54 -7.23 -0.86
C GLU A 86 -0.46 -7.30 0.67
N GLN A 87 0.74 -7.25 1.23
CA GLN A 87 0.93 -7.32 2.67
C GLN A 87 0.28 -6.16 3.43
N ILE A 88 0.42 -4.93 2.93
CA ILE A 88 -0.14 -3.73 3.56
C ILE A 88 -1.67 -3.76 3.51
N TYR A 89 -2.25 -4.07 2.35
CA TYR A 89 -3.71 -4.14 2.23
C TYR A 89 -4.31 -5.29 3.04
N ARG A 90 -3.63 -6.44 3.12
CA ARG A 90 -4.05 -7.57 3.97
C ARG A 90 -4.05 -7.20 5.45
N LEU A 91 -2.99 -6.56 5.93
CA LEU A 91 -2.90 -6.09 7.32
C LEU A 91 -3.96 -5.02 7.61
N LEU A 92 -4.14 -4.05 6.72
CA LEU A 92 -5.12 -2.99 6.89
C LEU A 92 -6.54 -3.53 6.93
N THR A 93 -6.88 -4.45 6.02
CA THR A 93 -8.19 -5.11 5.98
C THR A 93 -8.49 -5.83 7.29
N ARG A 94 -7.55 -6.64 7.79
CA ARG A 94 -7.70 -7.36 9.07
C ARG A 94 -7.86 -6.40 10.24
N SER A 95 -7.10 -5.31 10.29
CA SER A 95 -7.18 -4.34 11.38
C SER A 95 -8.50 -3.57 11.39
N LEU A 96 -8.98 -3.17 10.20
CA LEU A 96 -10.29 -2.51 10.03
C LEU A 96 -11.44 -3.44 10.43
N GLN A 97 -11.41 -4.71 10.01
CA GLN A 97 -12.43 -5.70 10.40
C GLN A 97 -12.48 -5.89 11.92
N ARG A 98 -11.32 -6.05 12.57
CA ARG A 98 -11.24 -6.15 14.03
C ARG A 98 -11.78 -4.90 14.72
N ARG A 99 -11.46 -3.71 14.20
CA ARG A 99 -11.98 -2.47 14.76
C ARG A 99 -13.50 -2.37 14.59
N PHE A 100 -14.03 -2.79 13.45
CA PHE A 100 -15.47 -2.89 13.24
C PHE A 100 -16.11 -3.84 14.26
N GLU A 101 -15.57 -5.03 14.46
CA GLU A 101 -16.07 -6.00 15.44
C GLU A 101 -16.12 -5.42 16.86
N LEU A 102 -15.14 -4.60 17.23
CA LEU A 102 -15.07 -3.97 18.55
C LEU A 102 -15.99 -2.75 18.71
N THR A 103 -16.32 -2.05 17.63
CA THR A 103 -16.84 -0.67 17.71
C THR A 103 -18.12 -0.43 16.93
N GLY A 104 -18.46 -1.32 15.99
CA GLY A 104 -19.59 -1.18 15.08
C GLY A 104 -19.44 -0.06 14.05
N VAL A 105 -18.24 0.52 13.89
CA VAL A 105 -18.02 1.65 12.96
C VAL A 105 -18.09 1.17 11.51
N LEU A 106 -19.22 1.40 10.85
CA LEU A 106 -19.48 0.97 9.47
C LEU A 106 -18.45 1.49 8.46
N ARG A 107 -17.86 2.66 8.72
CA ARG A 107 -16.82 3.24 7.85
C ARG A 107 -15.61 2.32 7.66
N ASP A 108 -15.35 1.43 8.62
CA ASP A 108 -14.28 0.43 8.50
C ASP A 108 -14.59 -0.60 7.42
N LEU A 109 -15.85 -1.04 7.32
CA LEU A 109 -16.29 -1.97 6.26
C LEU A 109 -16.31 -1.29 4.89
N ASP A 110 -16.70 -0.02 4.81
CA ASP A 110 -16.63 0.75 3.57
C ASP A 110 -15.19 0.80 3.05
N THR A 111 -14.24 1.07 3.96
CA THR A 111 -12.82 1.14 3.62
C THR A 111 -12.29 -0.23 3.17
N VAL A 112 -12.73 -1.33 3.79
CA VAL A 112 -12.40 -2.70 3.33
C VAL A 112 -12.96 -2.98 1.94
N ALA A 113 -14.17 -2.52 1.64
CA ALA A 113 -14.78 -2.67 0.31
C ALA A 113 -13.99 -1.89 -0.75
N GLU A 114 -13.58 -0.66 -0.45
CA GLU A 114 -12.70 0.16 -1.30
C GLU A 114 -11.37 -0.58 -1.59
N ILE A 115 -10.72 -1.11 -0.56
CA ILE A 115 -9.47 -1.89 -0.69
C ILE A 115 -9.67 -3.13 -1.56
N THR A 116 -10.75 -3.86 -1.34
CA THR A 116 -11.06 -5.07 -2.11
C THR A 116 -11.27 -4.75 -3.59
N ALA A 117 -11.93 -3.63 -3.90
CA ALA A 117 -12.09 -3.16 -5.27
C ALA A 117 -10.74 -2.79 -5.91
N ILE A 118 -9.85 -2.12 -5.17
CA ILE A 118 -8.49 -1.79 -5.63
C ILE A 118 -7.69 -3.05 -5.96
N ILE A 119 -7.65 -4.04 -5.04
CA ILE A 119 -6.92 -5.30 -5.26
C ILE A 119 -7.46 -6.03 -6.50
N ARG A 120 -8.78 -6.14 -6.63
CA ARG A 120 -9.41 -6.76 -7.81
C ARG A 120 -9.03 -6.03 -9.09
N ALA A 121 -9.04 -4.70 -9.08
CA ALA A 121 -8.65 -3.89 -10.23
C ALA A 121 -7.18 -4.10 -10.62
N THR A 122 -6.29 -4.32 -9.64
CA THR A 122 -4.87 -4.65 -9.89
C THR A 122 -4.63 -6.09 -10.36
N GLN A 123 -5.50 -7.03 -9.97
CA GLN A 123 -5.43 -8.44 -10.36
C GLN A 123 -6.13 -8.74 -11.70
N LEU A 124 -6.89 -7.78 -12.27
CA LEU A 124 -7.44 -7.92 -13.62
C LEU A 124 -6.29 -7.97 -14.65
N PRO A 125 -6.32 -8.92 -15.61
CA PRO A 125 -5.28 -9.06 -16.64
C PRO A 125 -5.12 -7.83 -17.56
N SER A 126 -5.99 -6.83 -17.44
CA SER A 126 -6.09 -5.67 -18.33
C SER A 126 -5.11 -4.52 -18.03
N ARG A 127 -4.26 -4.59 -16.99
CA ARG A 127 -3.14 -3.63 -16.82
C ARG A 127 -1.78 -4.14 -17.28
N ARG A 128 -1.65 -5.43 -17.61
CA ARG A 128 -0.41 -5.99 -18.19
C ARG A 128 -0.26 -5.76 -19.69
N SER A 129 -1.33 -5.36 -20.39
CA SER A 129 -1.34 -5.25 -21.87
C SER A 129 -1.48 -3.83 -22.42
N LEU A 130 -1.55 -2.79 -21.59
CA LEU A 130 -1.39 -1.41 -22.07
C LEU A 130 0.10 -1.08 -22.21
N ARG A 131 0.75 -1.77 -23.15
CA ARG A 131 1.86 -1.20 -23.91
C ARG A 131 1.30 0.09 -24.52
N PRO A 132 1.96 1.26 -24.37
CA PRO A 132 1.49 2.45 -25.09
C PRO A 132 1.42 2.07 -26.57
N LEU A 133 0.26 2.30 -27.20
CA LEU A 133 0.17 2.18 -28.65
C LEU A 133 1.37 2.96 -29.22
N PRO A 134 2.22 2.37 -30.08
CA PRO A 134 3.12 3.20 -30.84
C PRO A 134 2.22 4.19 -31.60
N ASP A 135 2.47 5.48 -31.42
CA ASP A 135 1.78 6.55 -32.15
C ASP A 135 1.83 6.22 -33.64
N GLY A 136 0.76 5.60 -34.12
CA GLY A 136 0.51 5.28 -35.52
C GLY A 136 0.09 6.55 -36.24
N ARG A 137 0.94 7.56 -36.23
CA ARG A 137 0.91 8.66 -37.21
C ARG A 137 2.07 8.50 -38.18
N GLN A 138 2.07 7.38 -38.89
CA GLN A 138 2.59 7.33 -40.25
C GLN A 138 1.66 6.46 -41.10
N ALA A 139 0.67 7.12 -41.70
CA ALA A 139 0.28 6.95 -43.10
C ALA A 139 -0.96 7.80 -43.37
N SER A 140 -0.81 8.87 -44.16
CA SER A 140 -1.76 9.03 -45.27
C SER A 140 -1.19 9.91 -46.36
N ALA A 141 -1.02 9.24 -47.50
CA ALA A 141 -1.27 9.71 -48.86
C ALA A 141 -0.47 10.91 -49.40
N ALA A 142 0.39 10.58 -50.36
CA ALA A 142 0.77 11.45 -51.44
C ALA A 142 -0.47 12.07 -52.12
N VAL A 143 -0.39 13.38 -52.37
CA VAL A 143 -1.10 14.06 -53.46
C VAL A 143 -0.06 14.95 -54.16
N PRO A 144 0.41 14.63 -55.37
CA PRO A 144 1.16 15.59 -56.16
C PRO A 144 0.17 16.44 -56.95
N CYS A 145 -0.17 17.62 -56.43
CA CYS A 145 -0.82 18.66 -57.22
C CYS A 145 0.27 19.47 -57.94
N ALA A 146 0.37 19.24 -59.25
CA ALA A 146 1.02 20.17 -60.16
C ALA A 146 0.25 21.50 -60.17
N HIS A 147 0.92 22.62 -59.92
CA HIS A 147 0.55 23.89 -60.50
C HIS A 147 1.79 24.72 -60.83
N LEU A 148 1.80 25.13 -62.11
CA LEU A 148 2.67 26.11 -62.73
C LEU A 148 2.67 27.46 -61.98
N SER A 149 3.81 28.15 -62.08
CA SER A 149 3.97 29.57 -62.47
C SER A 149 4.68 30.53 -61.49
N ARG A 150 5.74 31.14 -62.06
CA ARG A 150 6.27 32.51 -61.93
C ARG A 150 7.42 32.76 -60.93
N GLY A 151 8.53 33.22 -61.52
CA GLY A 151 9.72 33.77 -60.88
C GLY A 151 10.93 33.53 -61.75
#